data_AF-A0A933ZCM4-F1
#
_entry.id   AF-A0A933ZCM4-F1
#
_cell.length_a   1.000
_cell.length_b   1.000
_cell.length_c   1.000
_cell.angle_alpha   90.00
_cell.angle_beta   90.00
_cell.angle_gamma   90.00
#
_symmetry.space_group_name_H-M   'P 1'
#
loop_
_entity.id
_entity.type
_entity.pdbx_description
1 polymer ?
#
loop_
_entity_poly.entity_id
_entity_poly.type
_entity_poly.pdbx_seq_one_letter_code
_entity_poly.pdbx_strand_id
1 'polypeptide(L)' 'MNLPPPTDPLWSEIVTGRRKVAFEFLGARMLVTRLQIAAIKDKNPAVLGQLAGELQGLFAANINLPAARNDLKKLGF' A
#
# COMPACT_ATOMS: atom_id res chain seq x y z
N MET A 1 -10.73 7.76 -11.23
CA MET A 1 -10.29 6.52 -10.55
C MET A 1 -10.31 6.83 -9.07
N ASN A 2 -11.15 6.13 -8.30
CA ASN A 2 -11.32 6.43 -6.87
C ASN A 2 -10.34 5.57 -6.08
N LEU A 3 -9.41 6.23 -5.39
CA LEU A 3 -8.47 5.57 -4.50
C LEU A 3 -9.18 5.22 -3.18
N PRO A 4 -9.00 4.01 -2.63
CA PRO A 4 -9.52 3.67 -1.32
C PRO A 4 -9.02 4.63 -0.23
N PRO A 5 -9.84 4.93 0.79
CA PRO A 5 -9.40 5.74 1.93
C PRO A 5 -8.23 5.04 2.66
N PRO A 6 -7.38 5.78 3.39
CA PRO A 6 -6.25 5.19 4.12
C PRO A 6 -6.68 4.22 5.23
N THR A 7 -7.94 4.31 5.69
CA THR A 7 -8.54 3.39 6.66
C THR A 7 -9.07 2.09 6.05
N ASP A 8 -9.03 1.95 4.72
CA ASP A 8 -9.45 0.72 4.06
C ASP A 8 -8.56 -0.47 4.50
N PRO A 9 -9.13 -1.59 4.96
CA PRO A 9 -8.38 -2.77 5.38
C PRO A 9 -7.36 -3.25 4.34
N LEU A 10 -7.61 -3.02 3.06
CA LEU A 10 -6.71 -3.30 1.95
C LEU A 10 -5.27 -2.91 2.23
N TRP A 11 -5.05 -1.66 2.65
CA TRP A 11 -3.71 -1.13 2.85
C TRP A 11 -3.00 -1.87 3.97
N SER A 12 -3.73 -2.14 5.06
CA SER A 12 -3.25 -2.91 6.20
C SER A 12 -2.92 -4.36 5.81
N GLU A 13 -3.71 -4.98 4.93
CA GLU A 13 -3.45 -6.34 4.45
C GLU A 13 -2.19 -6.42 3.59
N ILE A 14 -1.93 -5.40 2.76
CA ILE A 14 -0.72 -5.32 1.95
C ILE A 14 0.50 -5.11 2.86
N VAL A 15 0.45 -4.16 3.80
CA VAL A 15 1.59 -3.87 4.69
C VAL A 15 1.86 -4.98 5.70
N THR A 16 0.86 -5.79 6.04
CA THR A 16 1.05 -6.99 6.89
C THR A 16 1.38 -8.24 6.08
N GLY A 17 1.42 -8.16 4.74
CA GLY A 17 1.70 -9.29 3.86
C GLY A 17 0.56 -10.31 3.75
N ARG A 18 -0.61 -10.04 4.35
CA ARG A 18 -1.84 -10.85 4.19
C ARG A 18 -2.33 -10.85 2.75
N ARG A 19 -2.17 -9.73 2.05
CA ARG A 19 -2.45 -9.62 0.61
C ARG A 19 -1.14 -9.43 -0.15
N LYS A 20 -0.79 -10.40 -0.99
CA LYS A 20 0.38 -10.32 -1.88
C LYS A 20 -0.03 -9.73 -3.21
N VAL A 21 0.71 -8.72 -3.66
CA VAL A 21 0.42 -7.99 -4.90
C VAL A 21 1.72 -7.82 -5.67
N ALA A 22 1.72 -8.20 -6.93
CA ALA A 22 2.84 -7.99 -7.83
C ALA A 22 2.77 -6.56 -8.41
N PHE A 23 3.27 -5.59 -7.64
CA PHE A 23 3.31 -4.19 -8.05
C PHE A 23 4.22 -4.01 -9.27
N GLU A 24 3.73 -3.31 -10.30
CA GLU A 24 4.49 -2.79 -11.43
C GLU A 24 5.21 -1.50 -11.06
N PHE A 25 4.59 -0.67 -10.22
CA PHE A 25 5.17 0.59 -9.79
C PHE A 25 6.36 0.34 -8.86
N LEU A 26 7.56 0.72 -9.32
CA LEU A 26 8.81 0.53 -8.57
C LEU A 26 8.75 1.16 -7.17
N GLY A 27 8.15 2.35 -7.05
CA GLY A 27 7.94 3.02 -5.79
C GLY A 27 7.11 2.17 -4.82
N ALA A 28 6.05 1.53 -5.30
CA ALA A 28 5.23 0.64 -4.47
C ALA A 28 6.00 -0.63 -4.06
N ARG A 29 6.77 -1.25 -4.97
CA ARG A 29 7.59 -2.44 -4.64
C ARG A 29 8.60 -2.16 -3.53
N MET A 30 9.33 -1.06 -3.65
CA MET A 30 10.32 -0.63 -2.66
C MET A 30 9.65 -0.28 -1.33
N LEU A 31 8.58 0.53 -1.39
CA LEU A 31 7.90 0.99 -0.19
C LEU A 31 7.27 -0.19 0.57
N VAL A 32 6.51 -1.06 -0.10
CA VAL A 32 5.85 -2.21 0.54
C VAL A 32 6.85 -3.13 1.24
N THR A 33 8.01 -3.36 0.64
CA THR A 33 9.07 -4.16 1.26
C THR A 33 9.53 -3.53 2.58
N ARG A 34 9.79 -2.21 2.58
CA ARG A 34 10.17 -1.46 3.79
C ARG A 34 9.05 -1.49 4.85
N LEU A 35 7.81 -1.24 4.44
CA LEU A 35 6.65 -1.21 5.33
C LEU A 35 6.38 -2.58 5.96
N GLN A 36 6.51 -3.68 5.19
CA GLN A 36 6.37 -5.04 5.71
C GLN A 36 7.43 -5.37 6.76
N ILE A 37 8.69 -4.96 6.54
CA ILE A 37 9.74 -5.11 7.55
C ILE A 37 9.40 -4.32 8.83
N ALA A 38 8.87 -3.10 8.70
CA ALA A 38 8.44 -2.30 9.85
C ALA A 38 7.27 -2.95 10.60
N ALA A 39 6.26 -3.46 9.87
CA ALA A 39 5.10 -4.14 10.44
C ALA A 39 5.46 -5.46 11.15
N ILE A 40 6.54 -6.12 10.73
CA ILE A 40 7.07 -7.30 11.44
C ILE A 40 7.70 -6.91 12.78
N LYS A 41 8.41 -5.78 12.81
CA LYS A 41 9.10 -5.27 14.01
C LYS A 41 8.13 -4.74 15.06
N ASP A 42 7.07 -4.05 14.62
CA ASP A 42 6.06 -3.47 15.51
C ASP A 42 4.65 -3.76 14.99
N LYS A 43 3.91 -4.56 15.76
CA LYS A 43 2.54 -4.98 15.45
C LYS A 43 1.49 -4.10 16.12
N ASN A 44 1.89 -2.98 16.73
CA ASN A 44 0.96 -2.03 17.33
C ASN A 44 -0.03 -1.52 16.26
N PRO A 45 -1.36 -1.59 16.50
CA PRO A 45 -2.37 -1.12 15.56
C PRO A 45 -2.18 0.33 15.10
N ALA A 46 -1.68 1.22 15.97
CA ALA A 46 -1.41 2.61 15.60
C ALA A 46 -0.30 2.71 14.55
N VAL A 47 0.76 1.92 14.69
CA VAL A 47 1.86 1.84 13.72
C VAL A 47 1.38 1.24 12.41
N LEU A 48 0.62 0.15 12.45
CA LEU A 48 0.04 -0.45 11.24
C LEU A 48 -0.86 0.52 10.47
N GLY A 49 -1.64 1.36 11.18
CA GLY A 49 -2.44 2.42 10.58
C GLY A 49 -1.58 3.49 9.88
N GLN A 50 -0.46 3.89 10.49
CA GLN A 50 0.50 4.81 9.87
C GLN A 50 1.13 4.21 8.60
N LEU A 51 1.62 2.96 8.68
CA LEU A 51 2.21 2.27 7.53
C LEU A 51 1.21 2.11 6.37
N ALA A 52 -0.05 1.78 6.69
CA ALA A 52 -1.14 1.73 5.72
C ALA A 52 -1.38 3.10 5.06
N GLY A 53 -1.40 4.18 5.85
CA GLY A 53 -1.50 5.55 5.36
C GLY A 53 -0.34 5.96 4.44
N GLU A 54 0.89 5.55 4.75
CA GLU A 54 2.05 5.81 3.90
C GLU A 54 1.93 5.15 2.51
N LEU A 55 1.45 3.90 2.47
CA LEU A 55 1.22 3.20 1.21
C LEU A 55 0.11 3.87 0.39
N GLN A 56 -1.00 4.24 1.03
CA GLN A 56 -2.09 4.95 0.36
C GLN A 56 -1.63 6.31 -0.16
N GLY A 57 -0.87 7.06 0.63
CA GLY A 57 -0.32 8.36 0.26
C GLY A 57 0.60 8.29 -0.96
N LEU A 58 1.40 7.21 -1.08
CA LEU A 58 2.21 6.96 -2.27
C LEU A 58 1.32 6.85 -3.53
N PHE A 59 0.23 6.08 -3.48
CA PHE A 59 -0.68 5.94 -4.62
C PHE A 59 -1.46 7.23 -4.89
N ALA A 60 -1.87 7.97 -3.85
CA ALA A 60 -2.54 9.26 -4.00
C ALA A 60 -1.65 10.27 -4.74
N ALA A 61 -0.39 10.39 -4.34
CA ALA A 61 0.58 11.29 -4.98
C ALA A 61 0.91 10.90 -6.43
N ASN A 62 0.76 9.62 -6.79
CA ASN A 62 1.18 9.07 -8.07
C ASN A 62 0.01 8.54 -8.92
N ILE A 63 -1.24 8.91 -8.61
CA ILE A 63 -2.45 8.38 -9.26
C ILE A 63 -2.49 8.61 -10.78
N ASN A 64 -1.71 9.56 -11.28
CA ASN A 64 -1.61 9.86 -12.72
C ASN A 64 -0.58 9.01 -13.46
N LEU A 65 0.28 8.27 -12.76
CA LEU A 65 1.24 7.37 -13.38
C LEU A 65 0.55 6.10 -13.87
N PRO A 66 0.78 5.66 -15.12
CA PRO A 66 0.18 4.44 -15.65
C PRO A 66 0.46 3.20 -14.80
N ALA A 67 1.71 3.03 -14.32
CA ALA A 67 2.08 1.90 -13.47
C ALA A 67 1.31 1.89 -12.14
N ALA A 68 1.14 3.06 -11.50
CA ALA A 68 0.37 3.17 -10.27
C ALA A 68 -1.11 2.85 -10.53
N ARG A 69 -1.69 3.32 -11.63
CA ARG A 69 -3.06 2.97 -12.03
C ARG A 69 -3.21 1.47 -12.31
N ASN A 70 -2.28 0.86 -13.02
CA ASN A 70 -2.31 -0.59 -13.29
C ASN A 70 -2.30 -1.40 -11.99
N ASP A 71 -1.50 -0.97 -11.02
CA ASP A 71 -1.48 -1.61 -9.72
C ASP A 71 -2.80 -1.44 -8.95
N LEU A 72 -3.42 -0.25 -8.98
CA LEU A 72 -4.75 -0.05 -8.41
C LEU A 72 -5.81 -0.96 -9.07
N LYS A 73 -5.74 -1.17 -10.40
CA LYS A 73 -6.59 -2.13 -11.11
C LYS A 73 -6.42 -3.55 -10.61
N LYS A 74 -5.19 -3.99 -10.33
CA LYS A 74 -4.94 -5.33 -9.74
C LYS A 74 -5.54 -5.47 -8.35
N LEU A 75 -5.69 -4.37 -7.61
CA LEU A 75 -6.31 -4.35 -6.29
C LEU A 75 -7.84 -4.37 -6.35
N GLY A 76 -8.42 -4.02 -7.51
CA GLY A 76 -9.86 -3.97 -7.78
C GLY A 76 -10.43 -2.56 -8.02
N PHE A 77 -9.59 -1.55 -8.33
CA PHE A 77 -9.97 -0.13 -8.42
C PHE A 77 -9.57 0.54 -9.73
#